data_AF-A0AAD7JJU0-F1
#
_entry.id   AF-A0AAD7JJU0-F1
#
_cell.length_a   1.000
_cell.length_b   1.000
_cell.length_c   1.000
_cell.angle_alpha   90.00
_cell.angle_beta   90.00
_cell.angle_gamma   90.00
#
_symmetry.space_group_name_H-M   'P 1'
#
loop_
_entity.id
_entity.type
_entity.pdbx_description
1 polymer ?
#
loop_
_entity_poly.entity_id
_entity_poly.type
_entity_poly.pdbx_seq_one_letter_code
_entity_poly.pdbx_strand_id
1 'polypeptide(L)' 'IPRPRNAFILFRCDYVRQKQKDHDQNDISRVVGNMWRNMTDEQRAPWVFMADAEHRKHAVLYPTSKY' A
#
# COMPACT_ATOMS: atom_id res chain seq x y z
N ILE A 1 -2.65 -17.49 -4.53
CA ILE A 1 -1.71 -16.46 -5.01
C ILE A 1 -1.90 -15.22 -4.13
N PRO A 2 -0.83 -14.66 -3.51
CA PRO A 2 -0.96 -13.51 -2.61
C PRO A 2 -1.53 -12.31 -3.37
N ARG A 3 -2.44 -11.55 -2.74
CA ARG A 3 -3.10 -10.41 -3.39
C ARG A 3 -2.05 -9.32 -3.69
N PRO A 4 -2.04 -8.72 -4.90
CA PRO A 4 -1.18 -7.58 -5.18
C PRO A 4 -1.53 -6.44 -4.23
N ARG A 5 -0.49 -5.80 -3.67
CA ARG A 5 -0.66 -4.72 -2.72
C ARG A 5 -1.15 -3.47 -3.44
N ASN A 6 -2.21 -2.86 -2.90
CA ASN A 6 -2.69 -1.58 -3.40
C ASN A 6 -1.85 -0.43 -2.83
N ALA A 7 -2.05 0.78 -3.37
CA ALA A 7 -1.29 1.97 -2.98
C ALA A 7 -1.35 2.26 -1.47
N PHE A 8 -2.50 2.05 -0.85
CA PHE A 8 -2.70 2.22 0.59
C PHE A 8 -1.92 1.20 1.43
N ILE A 9 -1.89 -0.07 1.01
CA ILE A 9 -1.13 -1.11 1.71
C ILE A 9 0.36 -0.84 1.63
N LEU A 10 0.87 -0.33 0.49
CA LEU A 10 2.26 0.09 0.35
C LEU A 10 2.59 1.23 1.30
N PHE A 11 1.75 2.26 1.32
CA PHE A 11 1.92 3.40 2.22
C PHE A 11 1.87 2.97 3.70
N ARG A 12 0.93 2.11 4.08
CA ARG A 12 0.84 1.59 5.46
C ARG A 12 2.08 0.78 5.84
N CYS A 13 2.55 -0.10 4.97
CA CYS A 13 3.75 -0.90 5.24
C CYS A 13 4.99 -0.01 5.43
N ASP A 14 5.12 1.03 4.63
CA ASP A 14 6.21 2.00 4.75
C ASP A 14 6.09 2.80 6.06
N TYR A 15 4.89 3.30 6.39
CA TYR A 15 4.65 4.02 7.63
C TYR A 15 4.92 3.19 8.88
N VAL A 16 4.48 1.92 8.91
CA VAL A 16 4.78 0.97 9.99
C VAL A 16 6.28 0.72 10.10
N ARG A 17 6.98 0.60 8.96
CA ARG A 17 8.44 0.43 8.93
C ARG A 17 9.17 1.65 9.50
N GLN A 18 8.71 2.85 9.18
CA GLN A 18 9.29 4.11 9.69
C GLN A 18 9.06 4.28 11.20
N LYS A 19 7.90 3.89 11.73
CA LYS A 19 7.50 4.15 13.12
C LYS A 19 8.12 3.24 14.19
N GLN A 20 8.92 2.25 13.81
CA GLN A 20 9.42 1.16 14.67
C GLN A 20 8.31 0.39 15.42
N LYS A 21 8.59 -0.86 15.79
CA LYS A 21 7.63 -1.92 16.17
C LYS A 21 6.78 -1.67 17.43
N ASP A 22 6.90 -0.53 18.10
CA ASP A 22 6.34 -0.30 19.44
C ASP A 22 4.95 0.37 19.43
N HIS A 23 4.43 0.74 18.25
CA HIS A 23 3.11 1.37 18.17
C HIS A 23 1.99 0.35 17.92
N ASP A 24 0.92 0.53 18.69
CA ASP A 24 -0.31 -0.26 18.61
C ASP A 24 -0.89 -0.22 17.18
N GLN A 25 -1.08 -1.38 16.58
CA GLN A 25 -1.50 -1.50 15.17
C GLN A 25 -2.88 -0.86 14.91
N ASN A 26 -3.71 -0.78 15.95
CA ASN A 26 -5.00 -0.11 15.91
C ASN A 26 -4.85 1.41 15.70
N ASP A 27 -3.95 2.05 16.44
CA ASP A 27 -3.68 3.48 16.28
C ASP A 27 -3.04 3.79 14.93
N ILE A 28 -2.11 2.94 14.47
CA ILE A 28 -1.46 3.12 13.18
C ILE A 28 -2.49 3.13 12.05
N SER A 29 -3.44 2.19 12.06
CA SER A 29 -4.45 2.10 11.00
C SER A 29 -5.35 3.34 10.97
N ARG A 30 -5.67 3.91 12.13
CA ARG A 30 -6.45 5.15 12.25
C ARG A 30 -5.69 6.36 11.74
N VAL A 31 -4.42 6.49 12.13
CA VAL A 31 -3.54 7.59 11.72
C VAL A 31 -3.25 7.53 10.22
N VAL A 32 -2.84 6.37 9.71
CA VAL A 32 -2.53 6.15 8.30
C VAL A 32 -3.77 6.37 7.43
N GLY A 33 -4.94 5.92 7.87
CA GLY A 33 -6.20 6.16 7.16
C GLY A 33 -6.53 7.65 7.05
N ASN A 34 -6.34 8.41 8.13
CA ASN A 34 -6.52 9.87 8.10
C ASN A 34 -5.46 10.57 7.25
N MET A 35 -4.19 10.17 7.36
CA MET A 35 -3.11 10.74 6.56
C MET A 35 -3.34 10.50 5.06
N TRP A 36 -3.73 9.28 4.68
CA TRP A 36 -4.05 8.94 3.29
C TRP A 36 -5.23 9.74 2.72
N ARG A 37 -6.26 10.02 3.52
CA ARG A 37 -7.39 10.88 3.12
C ARG A 37 -6.97 12.34 2.96
N ASN A 38 -6.04 12.82 3.78
CA ASN A 38 -5.55 14.20 3.73
C ASN A 38 -4.39 14.39 2.73
N MET A 39 -3.82 13.31 2.19
CA MET A 39 -2.77 13.40 1.17
C MET A 39 -3.32 13.94 -0.15
N THR A 40 -2.55 14.81 -0.80
CA THR A 40 -2.84 15.31 -2.14
C THR A 40 -2.60 14.22 -3.19
N ASP A 41 -3.18 14.39 -4.38
CA ASP A 41 -2.96 13.45 -5.49
C ASP A 41 -1.48 13.34 -5.88
N GLU A 42 -0.70 14.42 -5.74
CA GLU A 42 0.75 14.39 -5.95
C GLU A 42 1.47 13.51 -4.93
N GLN A 43 1.06 13.54 -3.66
CA GLN A 43 1.62 12.68 -2.62
C GLN A 43 1.19 11.22 -2.80
N ARG A 44 -0.01 10.98 -3.35
CA ARG A 44 -0.53 9.64 -3.64
C ARG A 44 0.03 9.06 -4.95
N ALA A 45 0.39 9.90 -5.91
CA ALA A 45 0.93 9.51 -7.22
C ALA A 45 2.06 8.46 -7.16
N PRO A 46 3.12 8.61 -6.34
CA PRO A 46 4.16 7.59 -6.26
C PRO A 46 3.63 6.24 -5.76
N TRP A 47 2.70 6.24 -4.79
CA TRP A 47 2.10 5.01 -4.26
C TRP A 47 1.20 4.32 -5.27
N VAL A 48 0.42 5.10 -6.02
CA VAL A 48 -0.44 4.60 -7.11
C VAL A 48 0.42 4.01 -8.22
N PHE A 49 1.51 4.68 -8.62
CA PHE A 49 2.44 4.18 -9.62
C PHE A 49 3.09 2.87 -9.20
N MET A 50 3.55 2.77 -7.94
CA MET A 50 4.12 1.53 -7.40
C MET A 50 3.10 0.40 -7.36
N ALA A 51 1.86 0.68 -6.93
CA ALA A 51 0.80 -0.31 -6.89
C ALA A 51 0.43 -0.82 -8.29
N ASP A 52 0.35 0.06 -9.28
CA ASP A 52 0.10 -0.30 -10.67
C ASP A 52 1.23 -1.16 -11.25
N ALA A 53 2.48 -0.81 -10.94
CA ALA A 53 3.64 -1.62 -11.32
C ALA A 53 3.62 -3.01 -10.65
N GLU A 54 3.23 -3.10 -9.37
CA GLU A 54 3.06 -4.39 -8.68
C GLU A 54 1.92 -5.21 -9.29
N HIS A 55 0.81 -4.58 -9.63
CA HIS A 55 -0.33 -5.22 -10.27
C HIS A 55 0.04 -5.79 -11.66
N ARG A 56 0.75 -4.99 -12.48
CA ARG A 56 1.27 -5.45 -13.77
C ARG A 56 2.27 -6.59 -13.64
N LYS A 57 3.24 -6.49 -12.72
CA LYS A 57 4.19 -7.57 -12.44
C LYS A 57 3.47 -8.85 -12.02
N HIS A 58 2.48 -8.72 -11.13
CA HIS A 58 1.69 -9.85 -10.66
C HIS A 58 0.89 -10.51 -11.80
N ALA A 59 0.28 -9.71 -12.69
CA ALA A 59 -0.43 -10.22 -13.86
C ALA A 59 0.49 -10.97 -14.83
N VAL A 60 1.73 -10.49 -15.01
CA VAL A 60 2.75 -11.16 -15.85
C VAL A 60 3.29 -12.42 -15.19
N LEU A 61 3.55 -12.40 -13.88
CA LEU A 61 4.08 -13.53 -13.11
C LEU A 61 3.05 -14.65 -12.90
N TYR A 62 1.77 -14.28 -12.82
CA TYR A 62 0.66 -15.22 -12.63
C TYR A 62 -0.38 -15.06 -13.75
N PRO A 63 -0.02 -15.40 -15.01
CA PRO A 63 -0.91 -15.24 -16.16
C PRO A 63 -2.11 -16.19 -16.10
N THR A 64 -2.03 -17.26 -15.30
CA THR A 64 -3.13 -18.21 -15.04
C THR A 64 -3.93 -17.88 -13.78
N SER A 65 -3.74 -16.69 -13.19
CA SER A 65 -4.56 -16.20 -12.07
C SER A 65 -5.97 -15.86 -12.56
N LYS A 66 -6.72 -16.88 -13.01
CA LYS A 66 -8.18 -16.86 -12.97
C LYS A 66 -8.57 -16.66 -11.52
N TYR A 67 -9.28 -15.57 -11.31
CA TYR A 67 -10.25 -15.46 -10.24
C TYR A 67 -11.04 -16.77 -10.07
#